data_AF-A0A966URE2-F1
#
_entry.id   AF-A0A966URE2-F1
#
_cell.length_a   1.000
_cell.length_b   1.000
_cell.length_c   1.000
_cell.angle_alpha   90.00
_cell.angle_beta   90.00
_cell.angle_gamma   90.00
#
_symmetry.space_group_name_H-M   'P 1'
#
loop_
_entity.id
_entity.type
_entity.pdbx_description
1 polymer ?
#
loop_
_entity_poly.entity_id
_entity_poly.type
_entity_poly.pdbx_seq_one_letter_code
_entity_poly.pdbx_strand_id
1 'polypeptide(L)'
;MAKLIRVWDGTTWQSVGAALPYNYITINGEQINLGGSATIQTGPTAQAVSSNITMAANYNYFVDTTAARTLTLPASPSLGDTIVIYDASGTAATNNITVARNGNKINGQSTNAIIDVNQSSSLFVYTGTTVGWRFD
;
A
#
# COMPACT_ATOMS: atom_id res chain seq x y z
N MET A 1 19.90 31.26 6.76
CA MET A 1 19.77 32.14 5.58
C MET A 1 20.37 31.41 4.39
N ALA A 2 19.64 31.24 3.29
CA ALA A 2 20.21 30.60 2.09
C ALA A 2 21.40 31.45 1.60
N LYS A 3 22.57 30.83 1.43
CA LYS A 3 23.71 31.51 0.83
C LYS A 3 23.38 31.67 -0.65
N LEU A 4 23.45 32.86 -1.23
CA LEU A 4 23.22 33.04 -2.67
C LEU A 4 24.56 32.93 -3.40
N ILE A 5 24.59 32.21 -4.51
CA ILE A 5 25.74 32.25 -5.42
C ILE A 5 25.62 33.54 -6.22
N ARG A 6 26.70 34.33 -6.23
CA ARG A 6 26.76 35.58 -6.97
C ARG A 6 27.94 35.58 -7.92
N VAL A 7 27.75 36.18 -9.09
CA VAL A 7 28.80 36.40 -10.10
C VAL A 7 28.92 37.90 -10.35
N TRP A 8 30.14 38.39 -10.49
CA TRP A 8 30.42 39.79 -10.78
C TRP A 8 30.44 40.03 -12.29
N ASP A 9 29.70 41.02 -12.78
CA ASP A 9 29.60 41.35 -14.22
C ASP A 9 30.50 42.54 -14.64
N GLY A 10 31.28 43.09 -13.72
CA GLY A 10 32.07 44.30 -13.94
C GLY A 10 31.48 45.55 -13.30
N THR A 11 30.19 45.55 -12.96
CA THR A 11 29.50 46.70 -12.36
C THR A 11 28.68 46.31 -11.11
N THR A 12 28.07 45.13 -11.10
CA THR A 12 27.23 44.65 -9.99
C THR A 12 27.36 43.14 -9.74
N TRP A 13 27.04 42.71 -8.52
CA TRP A 13 26.93 41.30 -8.17
C TRP A 13 25.55 40.77 -8.56
N GLN A 14 25.50 39.90 -9.58
CA GLN A 14 24.28 39.23 -10.02
C GLN A 14 24.06 37.96 -9.19
N SER A 15 22.83 37.73 -8.72
CA SER A 15 22.49 36.46 -8.06
C SER A 15 22.18 35.41 -9.12
N VAL A 16 22.95 34.31 -9.14
CA VAL A 16 22.81 33.24 -10.16
C VAL A 16 22.12 31.98 -9.61
N GLY A 17 21.75 32.00 -8.33
CA GLY A 17 21.00 30.92 -7.70
C GLY A 17 21.21 30.85 -6.19
N ALA A 18 20.54 29.91 -5.55
CA ALA A 18 20.75 29.58 -4.15
C ALA A 18 21.86 28.53 -4.00
N ALA A 19 22.87 28.81 -3.18
CA ALA A 19 23.75 27.81 -2.59
C ALA A 19 23.02 27.18 -1.40
N LEU A 20 22.39 26.03 -1.66
CA LEU A 20 21.79 25.19 -0.63
C LEU A 20 22.83 24.16 -0.15
N PRO A 21 22.99 23.95 1.17
CA PRO A 21 23.98 23.00 1.71
C PRO A 21 23.72 21.55 1.28
N TYR A 22 22.45 21.21 1.04
CA TYR A 22 22.03 19.94 0.44
C TYR A 22 21.35 20.26 -0.88
N ASN A 23 21.72 19.52 -1.92
CA ASN A 23 21.11 19.58 -3.23
C ASN A 23 20.11 18.43 -3.46
N TYR A 24 19.62 17.79 -2.40
CA TYR A 24 18.63 16.71 -2.47
C TYR A 24 17.66 16.72 -1.27
N ILE A 25 16.54 16.01 -1.43
CA ILE A 25 15.61 15.58 -0.39
C ILE A 25 15.59 14.05 -0.40
N THR A 26 15.55 13.40 0.77
CA THR A 26 15.35 11.94 0.83
C THR A 26 13.86 11.63 1.03
N ILE A 27 13.30 10.80 0.16
CA ILE A 27 11.89 10.36 0.19
C ILE A 27 11.90 8.84 0.22
N ASN A 28 11.33 8.23 1.27
CA ASN A 28 11.26 6.77 1.43
C ASN A 28 12.62 6.04 1.26
N GLY A 29 13.73 6.68 1.66
CA GLY A 29 15.08 6.14 1.54
C GLY A 29 15.81 6.48 0.23
N GLU A 30 15.12 7.05 -0.76
CA GLU A 30 15.68 7.45 -2.05
C GLU A 30 15.99 8.95 -2.09
N GLN A 31 17.15 9.33 -2.62
CA GLN A 31 17.54 10.73 -2.76
C GLN A 31 17.01 11.32 -4.07
N ILE A 32 16.28 12.44 -3.97
CA ILE A 32 15.79 13.22 -5.09
C ILE A 32 16.49 14.57 -5.09
N ASN A 33 17.19 14.89 -6.18
CA ASN A 33 17.87 16.18 -6.33
C ASN A 33 16.86 17.35 -6.26
N LEU A 34 17.27 18.48 -5.69
CA LEU A 34 16.47 19.70 -5.72
C LEU A 34 16.29 20.17 -7.16
N GLY A 35 15.04 20.36 -7.58
CA GLY A 35 14.67 20.61 -8.98
C GLY A 35 14.39 19.35 -9.79
N GLY A 36 14.61 18.16 -9.23
CA GLY A 36 14.10 16.90 -9.77
C GLY A 36 12.61 16.70 -9.47
N SER A 37 11.97 15.80 -10.20
CA SER A 37 10.61 15.33 -9.95
C SER A 37 10.61 13.86 -9.57
N ALA A 38 9.69 13.46 -8.71
CA ALA A 38 9.44 12.07 -8.35
C ALA A 38 7.95 11.88 -8.06
N THR A 39 7.43 10.69 -8.33
CA THR A 39 6.09 10.30 -7.88
C THR A 39 6.19 9.82 -6.44
N ILE A 40 5.47 10.47 -5.54
CA ILE A 40 5.35 10.02 -4.15
C ILE A 40 4.12 9.12 -4.09
N GLN A 41 4.31 7.83 -3.90
CA GLN A 41 3.18 6.95 -3.61
C GLN A 41 2.83 7.07 -2.13
N THR A 42 1.68 7.68 -1.84
CA THR A 42 1.13 7.79 -0.49
C THR A 42 -0.03 6.82 -0.33
N GLY A 43 0.04 5.94 0.66
CA GLY A 43 -1.04 5.00 0.98
C GLY A 43 -0.97 3.65 0.25
N PRO A 44 -1.98 2.79 0.45
CA PRO A 44 -2.00 1.43 -0.08
C PRO A 44 -2.17 1.40 -1.60
N THR A 45 -1.59 0.37 -2.24
CA THR A 45 -1.68 0.19 -3.69
C THR A 45 -3.04 -0.41 -4.06
N ALA A 46 -3.74 0.16 -5.05
CA ALA A 46 -4.97 -0.42 -5.57
C ALA A 46 -4.68 -1.50 -6.62
N GLN A 47 -5.36 -2.65 -6.54
CA GLN A 47 -5.22 -3.74 -7.51
C GLN A 47 -6.57 -4.38 -7.84
N ALA A 48 -6.90 -4.47 -9.13
CA ALA A 48 -8.03 -5.25 -9.62
C ALA A 48 -7.69 -6.76 -9.66
N VAL A 49 -8.62 -7.61 -9.26
CA VAL A 49 -8.41 -9.06 -9.14
C VAL A 49 -9.55 -9.84 -9.78
N SER A 50 -9.25 -10.63 -10.81
CA SER A 50 -10.20 -11.48 -11.53
C SER A 50 -9.82 -12.96 -11.51
N SER A 51 -8.94 -13.36 -10.58
CA SER A 51 -8.49 -14.74 -10.40
C SER A 51 -8.01 -14.99 -8.96
N ASN A 52 -7.68 -16.23 -8.64
CA ASN A 52 -7.10 -16.57 -7.34
C ASN A 52 -5.66 -16.05 -7.27
N ILE A 53 -5.31 -15.35 -6.19
CA ILE A 53 -3.98 -14.74 -6.03
C ILE A 53 -3.44 -14.91 -4.60
N THR A 54 -2.13 -14.71 -4.44
CA THR A 54 -1.52 -14.36 -3.15
C THR A 54 -1.45 -12.85 -3.05
N MET A 55 -2.06 -12.30 -2.00
CA MET A 55 -2.08 -10.88 -1.71
C MET A 55 -0.75 -10.43 -1.10
N ALA A 56 -0.41 -9.17 -1.33
CA ALA A 56 0.66 -8.42 -0.72
C ALA A 56 0.09 -7.52 0.39
N ALA A 57 0.92 -7.23 1.39
CA ALA A 57 0.59 -6.28 2.43
C ALA A 57 0.52 -4.85 1.89
N ASN A 58 -0.33 -4.03 2.50
CA ASN A 58 -0.58 -2.62 2.21
C ASN A 58 -1.17 -2.38 0.82
N TYR A 59 -2.15 -3.22 0.45
CA TYR A 59 -2.90 -3.17 -0.80
C TYR A 59 -4.42 -3.11 -0.55
N ASN A 60 -5.10 -2.48 -1.50
CA ASN A 60 -6.56 -2.48 -1.64
C ASN A 60 -6.93 -3.32 -2.85
N TYR A 61 -7.60 -4.44 -2.63
CA TYR A 61 -7.99 -5.40 -3.66
C TYR A 61 -9.44 -5.20 -4.08
N PHE A 62 -9.66 -4.94 -5.36
CA PHE A 62 -10.99 -4.82 -5.98
C PHE A 62 -11.28 -6.13 -6.71
N VAL A 63 -12.08 -6.97 -6.06
CA VAL A 63 -12.27 -8.36 -6.46
C VAL A 63 -13.49 -8.49 -7.35
N ASP A 64 -13.27 -9.04 -8.53
CA ASP A 64 -14.33 -9.46 -9.43
C ASP A 64 -14.90 -10.81 -8.99
N THR A 65 -16.11 -10.77 -8.44
CA THR A 65 -16.86 -11.94 -7.96
C THR A 65 -17.81 -12.54 -9.01
N THR A 66 -17.58 -12.33 -10.32
CA THR A 66 -18.29 -13.08 -11.38
C THR A 66 -18.10 -14.60 -11.29
N ALA A 67 -17.06 -15.04 -10.58
CA ALA A 67 -16.85 -16.40 -10.11
C ALA A 67 -16.29 -16.37 -8.68
N ALA A 68 -16.44 -17.47 -7.92
CA ALA A 68 -15.86 -17.59 -6.59
C ALA A 68 -14.34 -17.40 -6.63
N ARG A 69 -13.79 -16.66 -5.67
CA ARG A 69 -12.37 -16.29 -5.63
C ARG A 69 -11.71 -16.78 -4.35
N THR A 70 -10.45 -17.22 -4.46
CA THR A 70 -9.60 -17.48 -3.30
C THR A 70 -8.45 -16.49 -3.27
N LEU A 71 -8.40 -15.67 -2.23
CA LEU A 71 -7.32 -14.72 -1.99
C LEU A 71 -6.48 -15.20 -0.80
N THR A 72 -5.21 -15.47 -1.05
CA THR A 72 -4.29 -16.00 -0.05
C THR A 72 -3.56 -14.87 0.63
N LEU A 73 -3.66 -14.76 1.95
CA LEU A 73 -2.94 -13.75 2.75
C LEU A 73 -1.41 -13.93 2.63
N PRO A 74 -0.61 -12.88 2.89
CA PRO A 74 0.84 -13.00 3.00
C PRO A 74 1.26 -14.09 4.00
N ALA A 75 2.28 -14.88 3.65
CA ALA A 75 2.83 -15.91 4.54
C ALA A 75 3.63 -15.30 5.70
N SER A 76 4.33 -14.19 5.44
CA SER A 76 5.23 -13.51 6.39
C SER A 76 4.85 -12.04 6.57
N PRO A 77 3.69 -11.74 7.18
CA PRO A 77 3.28 -10.37 7.45
C PRO A 77 4.07 -9.75 8.61
N SER A 78 4.18 -8.42 8.58
CA SER A 78 4.72 -7.60 9.66
C SER A 78 3.60 -6.99 10.51
N LEU A 79 3.90 -6.69 11.77
CA LEU A 79 2.93 -6.04 12.67
C LEU A 79 2.44 -4.72 12.05
N GLY A 80 1.12 -4.57 11.94
CA GLY A 80 0.49 -3.38 11.37
C GLY A 80 0.30 -3.42 9.85
N ASP A 81 0.71 -4.49 9.16
CA ASP A 81 0.38 -4.67 7.75
C ASP A 81 -1.14 -4.70 7.55
N THR A 82 -1.62 -4.01 6.52
CA THR A 82 -3.05 -3.86 6.23
C THR A 82 -3.39 -4.40 4.86
N ILE A 83 -4.58 -5.00 4.71
CA ILE A 83 -5.14 -5.40 3.42
C ILE A 83 -6.63 -5.05 3.44
N VAL A 84 -7.11 -4.36 2.42
CA VAL A 84 -8.55 -4.15 2.23
C VAL A 84 -9.03 -4.95 1.04
N ILE A 85 -10.15 -5.65 1.21
CA ILE A 85 -10.78 -6.44 0.15
C ILE A 85 -12.15 -5.84 -0.12
N TYR A 86 -12.40 -5.46 -1.37
CA TYR A 86 -13.69 -4.96 -1.86
C TYR A 86 -14.30 -5.99 -2.80
N ASP A 87 -15.56 -6.35 -2.57
CA ASP A 87 -16.38 -7.02 -3.60
C ASP A 87 -16.78 -6.01 -4.68
N ALA A 88 -15.97 -5.94 -5.75
CA ALA A 88 -16.10 -4.90 -6.77
C ALA A 88 -17.25 -5.18 -7.76
N SER A 89 -17.59 -6.45 -7.98
CA SER A 89 -18.70 -6.86 -8.85
C SER A 89 -20.04 -6.96 -8.12
N GLY A 90 -20.02 -6.99 -6.78
CA GLY A 90 -21.24 -6.96 -5.95
C GLY A 90 -21.97 -8.30 -5.87
N THR A 91 -21.29 -9.41 -6.13
CA THR A 91 -21.87 -10.76 -6.24
C THR A 91 -21.28 -11.78 -5.27
N ALA A 92 -20.59 -11.33 -4.20
CA ALA A 92 -19.97 -12.21 -3.21
C ALA A 92 -20.94 -13.18 -2.49
N ALA A 93 -22.22 -12.86 -2.36
CA ALA A 93 -23.22 -13.76 -1.76
C ALA A 93 -23.50 -15.01 -2.62
N THR A 94 -23.26 -14.92 -3.93
CA THR A 94 -23.39 -16.05 -4.86
C THR A 94 -22.04 -16.72 -5.11
N ASN A 95 -21.00 -15.90 -5.23
CA ASN A 95 -19.65 -16.28 -5.62
C ASN A 95 -18.67 -15.78 -4.55
N ASN A 96 -18.62 -16.49 -3.44
CA ASN A 96 -17.95 -16.04 -2.23
C ASN A 96 -16.44 -15.80 -2.46
N ILE A 97 -15.91 -14.82 -1.73
CA ILE A 97 -14.47 -14.60 -1.63
C ILE A 97 -13.97 -15.39 -0.42
N THR A 98 -13.17 -16.42 -0.68
CA THR A 98 -12.45 -17.16 0.35
C THR A 98 -11.12 -16.48 0.62
N VAL A 99 -10.88 -16.11 1.89
CA VAL A 99 -9.61 -15.56 2.34
C VAL A 99 -8.79 -16.67 2.98
N ALA A 100 -7.80 -17.17 2.25
CA ALA A 100 -6.93 -18.25 2.69
C ALA A 100 -5.82 -17.73 3.62
N ARG A 101 -5.70 -18.35 4.80
CA ARG A 101 -4.86 -17.85 5.90
C ARG A 101 -3.34 -17.95 5.69
N ASN A 102 -2.91 -18.76 4.71
CA ASN A 102 -1.50 -18.98 4.37
C ASN A 102 -0.58 -19.27 5.57
N GLY A 103 -0.99 -20.19 6.44
CA GLY A 103 -0.24 -20.56 7.63
C GLY A 103 -0.48 -19.65 8.85
N ASN A 104 -0.94 -18.41 8.67
CA ASN A 104 -1.30 -17.51 9.75
C ASN A 104 -2.68 -17.85 10.36
N LYS A 105 -3.04 -17.17 11.45
CA LYS A 105 -4.39 -17.16 12.02
C LYS A 105 -5.21 -16.00 11.46
N ILE A 106 -6.54 -16.15 11.51
CA ILE A 106 -7.50 -15.07 11.26
C ILE A 106 -8.39 -14.96 12.49
N ASN A 107 -8.45 -13.79 13.14
CA ASN A 107 -9.17 -13.57 14.40
C ASN A 107 -8.88 -14.64 15.49
N GLY A 108 -7.63 -15.10 15.59
CA GLY A 108 -7.20 -16.14 16.53
C GLY A 108 -7.47 -17.57 16.08
N GLN A 109 -8.19 -17.76 14.97
CA GLN A 109 -8.62 -19.07 14.47
C GLN A 109 -7.69 -19.59 13.36
N SER A 110 -7.52 -20.91 13.30
CA SER A 110 -6.72 -21.58 12.26
C SER A 110 -7.56 -22.00 11.04
N THR A 111 -8.54 -21.17 10.68
CA THR A 111 -9.52 -21.41 9.61
C THR A 111 -9.49 -20.25 8.62
N ASN A 112 -9.85 -20.53 7.36
CA ASN A 112 -10.03 -19.49 6.35
C ASN A 112 -11.27 -18.65 6.66
N ALA A 113 -11.27 -17.39 6.22
CA ALA A 113 -12.44 -16.53 6.28
C ALA A 113 -13.22 -16.57 4.96
N ILE A 114 -14.50 -16.24 5.03
CA ILE A 114 -15.40 -16.15 3.88
C ILE A 114 -16.03 -14.77 3.92
N ILE A 115 -16.01 -14.08 2.79
CA ILE A 115 -16.77 -12.86 2.56
C ILE A 115 -17.89 -13.23 1.59
N ASP A 116 -19.13 -13.17 2.07
CA ASP A 116 -20.35 -13.58 1.38
C ASP A 116 -21.43 -12.49 1.40
N VAL A 117 -21.05 -11.26 1.71
CA VAL A 117 -21.94 -10.10 1.68
C VAL A 117 -21.63 -9.31 0.42
N ASN A 118 -22.64 -9.16 -0.45
CA ASN A 118 -22.54 -8.37 -1.68
C ASN A 118 -22.08 -6.93 -1.39
N GLN A 119 -21.17 -6.42 -2.21
CA GLN A 119 -20.66 -5.04 -2.14
C GLN A 119 -19.97 -4.70 -0.80
N SER A 120 -19.56 -5.70 -0.03
CA SER A 120 -18.86 -5.48 1.23
C SER A 120 -17.41 -5.06 1.00
N SER A 121 -16.88 -4.32 1.97
CA SER A 121 -15.45 -4.07 2.13
C SER A 121 -15.00 -4.65 3.46
N SER A 122 -13.84 -5.31 3.47
CA SER A 122 -13.29 -5.93 4.68
C SER A 122 -11.85 -5.51 4.89
N LEU A 123 -11.54 -4.98 6.07
CA LEU A 123 -10.17 -4.64 6.46
C LEU A 123 -9.56 -5.81 7.24
N PHE A 124 -8.34 -6.17 6.85
CA PHE A 124 -7.49 -7.11 7.56
C PHE A 124 -6.26 -6.36 8.08
N VAL A 125 -6.00 -6.46 9.37
CA VAL A 125 -4.80 -5.89 10.01
C VAL A 125 -4.01 -7.00 10.68
N TYR A 126 -2.73 -7.14 10.38
CA TYR A 126 -1.90 -8.13 11.08
C TYR A 126 -1.50 -7.65 12.47
N THR A 127 -1.87 -8.41 13.49
CA THR A 127 -1.73 -8.05 14.92
C THR A 127 -0.72 -8.93 15.68
N GLY A 128 0.10 -9.68 14.96
CA GLY A 128 1.04 -10.66 15.53
C GLY A 128 0.49 -12.09 15.54
N THR A 129 1.28 -13.05 15.99
CA THR A 129 1.01 -14.49 15.77
C THR A 129 -0.16 -15.07 16.59
N THR A 130 -0.52 -14.44 17.72
CA THR A 130 -1.59 -14.94 18.60
C THR A 130 -2.96 -14.84 17.95
N VAL A 131 -3.29 -13.66 17.42
CA VAL A 131 -4.56 -13.36 16.74
C VAL A 131 -4.41 -13.47 15.22
N GLY A 132 -3.21 -13.22 14.69
CA GLY A 132 -2.93 -13.19 13.27
C GLY A 132 -3.54 -11.95 12.60
N TRP A 133 -4.19 -12.18 11.47
CA TRP A 133 -4.96 -11.15 10.78
C TRP A 133 -6.28 -10.91 11.50
N ARG A 134 -6.47 -9.71 12.01
CA ARG A 134 -7.71 -9.26 12.61
C ARG A 134 -8.63 -8.68 11.54
N PHE A 135 -9.89 -9.06 11.59
CA PHE A 135 -10.96 -8.49 10.77
C PHE A 135 -11.55 -7.27 11.49
N ASP A 136 -11.63 -6.12 10.81
CA ASP A 136 -12.30 -4.90 11.27
C ASP A 136 -13.25 -4.36 10.18
#